data_AF-E4PQQ3-F1
#
_entry.id   AF-E4PQQ3-F1
#
_cell.length_a   1.000
_cell.length_b   1.000
_cell.length_c   1.000
_cell.angle_alpha   90.00
_cell.angle_beta   90.00
_cell.angle_gamma   90.00
#
_symmetry.space_group_name_H-M   'P 1'
#
loop_
_entity.id
_entity.type
_entity.pdbx_description
1 polymer ?
#
loop_
_entity_poly.entity_id
_entity_poly.type
_entity_poly.pdbx_seq_one_letter_code
_entity_poly.pdbx_strand_id
1 'polypeptide(L)'
;METLNTVLDRAFNVSLAEAFEAKATYNAPMDCVEYVNSDEFALAVRIDGFLTLYKDKTRQRVIGFKCKGFRYIFERVREQHPEIAECHFIPMIRIIEAALSYAGDELFEGKRAAYEQAREIADRENVQIECPELKAA
;
A
#
# COMPACT_ATOMS: atom_id res chain seq x y z
N MET A 1 -1.42 -8.66 -35.17
CA MET A 1 -1.77 -7.68 -34.13
C MET A 1 -0.51 -7.47 -33.29
N GLU A 2 0.03 -6.25 -33.23
CA GLU A 2 1.16 -5.97 -32.33
C GLU A 2 0.70 -6.16 -30.87
N THR A 3 1.54 -6.74 -30.02
CA THR A 3 1.22 -6.87 -28.59
C THR A 3 1.46 -5.53 -27.89
N LEU A 4 0.75 -5.27 -26.78
CA LEU A 4 0.97 -4.06 -25.98
C LEU A 4 2.44 -3.93 -25.54
N ASN A 5 3.08 -5.05 -25.21
CA ASN A 5 4.49 -5.08 -24.82
C ASN A 5 5.40 -4.57 -25.96
N THR A 6 5.15 -5.03 -27.18
CA THR A 6 5.91 -4.60 -28.38
C THR A 6 5.72 -3.10 -28.68
N VAL A 7 4.52 -2.57 -28.43
CA VAL A 7 4.24 -1.13 -28.61
C VAL A 7 4.98 -0.30 -27.56
N LEU A 8 4.95 -0.73 -26.29
CA LEU A 8 5.60 -0.02 -25.19
C LEU A 8 7.12 -0.03 -25.30
N ASP A 9 7.70 -1.18 -25.67
CA ASP A 9 9.13 -1.31 -25.87
C ASP A 9 9.62 -0.39 -26.99
N ARG A 10 8.95 -0.39 -28.15
CA ARG A 10 9.32 0.49 -29.27
C ARG A 10 9.16 1.98 -28.94
N ALA A 11 8.10 2.37 -28.25
CA ALA A 11 7.77 3.78 -28.02
C ALA A 11 8.52 4.39 -26.83
N PHE A 12 8.79 3.59 -25.79
CA PHE A 12 9.28 4.08 -24.51
C PHE A 12 10.53 3.34 -24.00
N ASN A 13 11.01 2.31 -24.71
CA ASN A 13 12.09 1.41 -24.26
C ASN A 13 11.77 0.78 -22.89
N VAL A 14 10.50 0.39 -22.71
CA VAL A 14 9.97 -0.25 -21.50
C VAL A 14 9.34 -1.59 -21.87
N SER A 15 9.80 -2.67 -21.24
CA SER A 15 9.12 -3.97 -21.28
C SER A 15 8.21 -4.13 -20.07
N LEU A 16 7.02 -4.68 -20.31
CA LEU A 16 6.18 -5.24 -19.27
C LEU A 16 6.87 -6.47 -18.67
N ALA A 17 6.66 -6.69 -17.37
CA ALA A 17 7.11 -7.90 -16.71
C ALA A 17 6.35 -9.12 -17.25
N GLU A 18 7.04 -10.24 -17.41
CA GLU A 18 6.43 -11.50 -17.89
C GLU A 18 5.51 -12.14 -16.84
N ALA A 19 5.73 -11.83 -15.56
CA ALA A 19 4.96 -12.32 -14.44
C ALA A 19 4.57 -11.18 -13.49
N PHE A 20 3.42 -11.33 -12.86
CA PHE A 20 3.00 -10.44 -11.79
C PHE A 20 3.90 -10.61 -10.56
N GLU A 21 4.26 -9.48 -9.96
CA GLU A 21 5.05 -9.41 -8.74
C GLU A 21 4.26 -8.60 -7.71
N ALA A 22 3.92 -9.24 -6.59
CA ALA A 22 3.26 -8.57 -5.47
C ALA A 22 4.27 -7.64 -4.79
N LYS A 23 4.10 -6.33 -4.96
CA LYS A 23 4.95 -5.33 -4.30
C LYS A 23 4.16 -4.10 -3.91
N ALA A 24 4.58 -3.51 -2.80
CA ALA A 24 4.04 -2.23 -2.38
C ALA A 24 4.74 -1.11 -3.15
N THR A 25 3.97 -0.14 -3.59
CA THR A 25 4.46 0.98 -4.40
C THR A 25 4.02 2.30 -3.77
N TYR A 26 4.95 3.24 -3.66
CA TYR A 26 4.63 4.60 -3.25
C TYR A 26 4.38 5.48 -4.47
N ASN A 27 3.28 6.23 -4.43
CA ASN A 27 2.94 7.25 -5.41
C ASN A 27 3.07 8.61 -4.73
N ALA A 28 4.22 9.25 -4.92
CA ALA A 28 4.54 10.54 -4.30
C ALA A 28 3.55 11.67 -4.69
N PRO A 29 3.12 11.84 -5.96
CA PRO A 29 2.13 12.87 -6.32
C PRO A 29 0.79 12.75 -5.57
N MET A 30 0.35 11.53 -5.27
CA MET A 30 -0.92 11.26 -4.59
C MET A 30 -0.77 11.01 -3.09
N ASP A 31 0.47 11.07 -2.58
CA ASP A 31 0.88 10.67 -1.24
C ASP A 31 0.19 9.39 -0.76
N CYS A 32 0.34 8.31 -1.54
CA CYS A 32 -0.27 7.04 -1.20
C CYS A 32 0.62 5.84 -1.47
N VAL A 33 0.45 4.81 -0.64
CA VAL A 33 1.03 3.49 -0.83
C VAL A 33 -0.05 2.53 -1.29
N GLU A 34 0.27 1.70 -2.27
CA GLU A 34 -0.61 0.65 -2.76
C GLU A 34 0.10 -0.70 -2.75
N TYR A 35 -0.59 -1.73 -2.27
CA TYR A 35 -0.16 -3.12 -2.32
C TYR A 35 -1.30 -3.99 -2.84
N VAL A 36 -0.99 -4.87 -3.78
CA VAL A 36 -1.90 -5.90 -4.29
C VAL A 36 -1.11 -7.20 -4.41
N ASN A 37 -1.69 -8.32 -3.97
CA ASN A 37 -1.02 -9.62 -3.94
C ASN A 37 -1.49 -10.60 -5.04
N SER A 38 -2.33 -10.14 -5.97
CA SER A 38 -2.84 -10.94 -7.08
C SER A 38 -3.01 -10.10 -8.34
N ASP A 39 -2.83 -10.73 -9.50
CA ASP A 39 -3.06 -10.18 -10.84
C ASP A 39 -4.51 -10.31 -11.31
N GLU A 40 -5.43 -10.56 -10.39
CA GLU A 40 -6.86 -10.68 -10.68
C GLU A 40 -7.60 -9.33 -10.66
N PHE A 41 -8.83 -9.35 -11.17
CA PHE A 41 -9.71 -8.18 -11.07
C PHE A 41 -9.97 -7.80 -9.62
N ALA A 42 -9.64 -6.56 -9.28
CA ALA A 42 -9.79 -6.00 -7.94
C ALA A 42 -10.95 -4.99 -7.88
N LEU A 43 -11.78 -5.12 -6.85
CA LEU A 43 -12.78 -4.14 -6.45
C LEU A 43 -12.21 -3.26 -5.33
N ALA A 44 -12.09 -1.96 -5.61
CA ALA A 44 -11.66 -0.97 -4.63
C ALA A 44 -12.83 -0.57 -3.71
N VAL A 45 -12.69 -0.83 -2.41
CA VAL A 45 -13.66 -0.46 -1.38
C VAL A 45 -13.04 0.59 -0.48
N ARG A 46 -13.45 1.85 -0.67
CA ARG A 46 -13.01 2.96 0.17
C ARG A 46 -13.64 2.84 1.55
N ILE A 47 -12.80 2.78 2.58
CA ILE A 47 -13.23 2.70 3.98
C ILE A 47 -13.40 4.10 4.54
N ASP A 48 -12.42 4.97 4.30
CA ASP A 48 -12.43 6.37 4.75
C ASP A 48 -11.47 7.25 3.91
N GLY A 49 -10.96 8.34 4.50
CA GLY A 49 -9.98 9.24 3.88
C GLY A 49 -8.59 8.61 3.66
N PHE A 50 -8.22 7.64 4.50
CA PHE A 50 -6.89 7.06 4.58
C PHE A 50 -6.84 5.68 3.93
N LEU A 51 -7.79 4.80 4.24
CA LEU A 51 -7.76 3.40 3.83
C LEU A 51 -8.75 3.07 2.70
N THR A 52 -8.25 2.33 1.73
CA THR A 52 -9.04 1.62 0.72
C THR A 52 -8.59 0.16 0.70
N LEU A 53 -9.52 -0.79 0.71
CA LEU A 53 -9.23 -2.20 0.56
C LEU A 53 -9.45 -2.64 -0.88
N TYR A 54 -8.55 -3.48 -1.40
CA TYR A 54 -8.75 -4.16 -2.67
C TYR A 54 -9.30 -5.56 -2.40
N LYS A 55 -10.45 -5.86 -2.98
CA LYS A 55 -11.11 -7.16 -2.86
C LYS A 55 -11.14 -7.90 -4.17
N ASP A 56 -11.14 -9.23 -4.10
CA ASP A 56 -11.32 -10.07 -5.27
C ASP A 56 -12.71 -9.89 -5.91
N LYS A 57 -12.92 -10.58 -7.04
CA LYS A 57 -14.22 -10.61 -7.73
C LYS A 57 -15.39 -11.10 -6.87
N THR A 58 -15.13 -11.89 -5.83
CA THR A 58 -16.17 -12.42 -4.92
C THR A 58 -16.57 -11.44 -3.82
N ARG A 59 -15.78 -10.36 -3.63
CA ARG A 59 -15.92 -9.38 -2.55
C ARG A 59 -15.70 -9.94 -1.15
N GLN A 60 -15.26 -11.19 -1.03
CA GLN A 60 -15.03 -11.86 0.23
C GLN A 60 -13.57 -11.74 0.66
N ARG A 61 -12.64 -11.91 -0.29
CA ARG A 61 -11.21 -11.92 0.00
C ARG A 61 -10.60 -10.55 -0.25
N VAL A 62 -9.90 -10.02 0.76
CA VAL A 62 -9.04 -8.85 0.59
C VAL A 62 -7.71 -9.32 0.00
N ILE A 63 -7.31 -8.68 -1.10
CA ILE A 63 -6.12 -8.99 -1.89
C ILE A 63 -5.11 -7.82 -1.91
N GLY A 64 -5.39 -6.77 -1.15
CA GLY A 64 -4.53 -5.61 -1.12
C GLY A 64 -5.16 -4.43 -0.39
N PHE A 65 -4.41 -3.35 -0.33
CA PHE A 65 -4.85 -2.11 0.29
C PHE A 65 -4.16 -0.91 -0.37
N LYS A 66 -4.76 0.26 -0.14
CA LYS A 66 -4.19 1.56 -0.44
C LYS A 66 -4.31 2.46 0.78
N CYS A 67 -3.18 3.05 1.18
CA CYS A 67 -3.05 3.99 2.29
C CYS A 67 -2.71 5.38 1.75
N LYS A 68 -3.60 6.35 1.93
CA LYS A 68 -3.40 7.78 1.59
C LYS A 68 -2.87 8.55 2.79
N GLY A 69 -2.19 9.67 2.52
CA GLY A 69 -1.54 10.46 3.58
C GLY A 69 -0.31 9.74 4.14
N PHE A 70 0.34 8.90 3.32
CA PHE A 70 1.36 7.99 3.80
C PHE A 70 2.54 8.72 4.41
N ARG A 71 3.04 9.79 3.78
CA ARG A 71 4.18 10.56 4.28
C ARG A 71 3.89 11.11 5.67
N TYR A 72 2.71 11.66 5.90
CA TYR A 72 2.31 12.18 7.20
C TYR A 72 2.31 11.09 8.29
N ILE A 73 1.75 9.91 8.00
CA ILE A 73 1.72 8.80 8.95
C ILE A 73 3.14 8.27 9.17
N PHE A 74 3.95 8.17 8.11
CA PHE A 74 5.33 7.74 8.16
C PHE A 74 6.19 8.65 9.05
N GLU A 75 6.07 9.97 8.91
CA GLU A 75 6.79 10.94 9.74
C GLU A 75 6.45 10.77 11.22
N ARG A 76 5.17 10.56 11.55
CA ARG A 76 4.75 10.27 12.93
C ARG A 76 5.28 8.96 13.46
N VAL A 77 5.26 7.92 12.63
CA VAL A 77 5.88 6.64 12.98
C VAL A 77 7.37 6.83 13.23
N ARG A 78 8.06 7.60 12.40
CA ARG A 78 9.49 7.90 12.55
C ARG A 78 9.79 8.65 13.85
N GLU A 79 8.94 9.58 14.27
CA GLU A 79 9.09 10.29 15.56
C GLU A 79 8.95 9.34 16.77
N GLN A 80 8.05 8.36 16.68
CA GLN A 80 7.81 7.37 17.73
C GLN A 80 8.81 6.20 17.71
N HIS A 81 9.33 5.90 16.52
CA HIS A 81 10.22 4.78 16.22
C HIS A 81 11.40 5.27 15.35
N PRO A 82 12.38 5.99 15.93
CA PRO A 82 13.51 6.55 15.20
C PRO A 82 14.31 5.50 14.42
N GLU A 83 14.32 4.25 14.86
CA GLU A 83 14.96 3.11 14.19
C GLU A 83 14.42 2.84 12.78
N ILE A 84 13.18 3.25 12.49
CA ILE A 84 12.56 3.12 11.17
C ILE A 84 13.18 4.11 10.16
N ALA A 85 13.75 5.23 10.63
CA ALA A 85 14.45 6.18 9.77
C ALA A 85 15.69 5.57 9.10
N GLU A 86 16.36 4.66 9.79
CA GLU A 86 17.61 4.03 9.34
C GLU A 86 17.36 2.79 8.46
N CYS A 87 16.12 2.29 8.44
CA CYS A 87 15.77 1.08 7.69
C CYS A 87 15.76 1.35 6.18
N HIS A 88 16.32 0.44 5.39
CA HIS A 88 16.21 0.46 3.92
C HIS A 88 14.77 0.24 3.44
N PHE A 89 14.00 -0.51 4.22
CA PHE A 89 12.63 -0.89 3.93
C PHE A 89 11.70 -0.44 5.07
N ILE A 90 10.53 0.10 4.72
CA ILE A 90 9.52 0.56 5.67
C ILE A 90 8.49 -0.56 5.86
N PRO A 91 8.35 -1.15 7.06
CA PRO A 91 7.35 -2.20 7.32
C PRO A 91 5.93 -1.60 7.34
N MET A 92 5.07 -2.03 6.41
CA MET A 92 3.73 -1.47 6.28
C MET A 92 2.83 -1.73 7.49
N ILE A 93 3.08 -2.81 8.23
CA ILE A 93 2.35 -3.12 9.46
C ILE A 93 2.43 -1.97 10.47
N ARG A 94 3.60 -1.34 10.64
CA ARG A 94 3.80 -0.21 11.57
C ARG A 94 3.03 1.03 11.16
N ILE A 95 2.94 1.26 9.85
CA ILE A 95 2.17 2.38 9.30
C ILE A 95 0.67 2.17 9.54
N ILE A 96 0.18 0.94 9.31
CA ILE A 96 -1.24 0.62 9.55
C ILE A 96 -1.57 0.69 11.04
N GLU A 97 -0.67 0.23 11.92
CA GLU A 97 -0.80 0.37 13.38
C GLU A 97 -0.87 1.85 13.79
N ALA A 98 -0.01 2.71 13.25
CA ALA A 98 -0.07 4.13 13.55
C ALA A 98 -1.30 4.83 12.97
N ALA A 99 -1.77 4.42 11.79
CA ALA A 99 -3.04 4.90 11.24
C ALA A 99 -4.23 4.50 12.14
N LEU A 100 -4.23 3.27 12.66
CA LEU A 100 -5.19 2.79 13.64
C LEU A 100 -5.15 3.61 14.94
N SER A 101 -3.97 3.94 15.45
CA SER A 101 -3.84 4.80 16.63
C SER A 101 -4.31 6.22 16.37
N TYR A 102 -3.98 6.79 15.20
CA TYR A 102 -4.39 8.15 14.84
C TYR A 102 -5.90 8.29 14.68
N ALA A 103 -6.53 7.33 14.02
CA ALA A 103 -7.97 7.32 13.83
C ALA A 103 -8.73 6.79 15.06
N GLY A 104 -8.04 6.47 16.16
CA GLY A 104 -8.56 5.76 17.33
C GLY A 104 -9.77 6.37 18.03
N ASP A 105 -10.05 7.66 17.84
CA ASP A 105 -11.27 8.32 18.34
C ASP A 105 -12.44 8.30 17.33
N GLU A 106 -12.17 8.27 16.02
CA GLU A 106 -13.17 8.18 14.93
C GLU A 106 -13.47 6.73 14.47
N LEU A 107 -12.61 5.77 14.83
CA LEU A 107 -12.65 4.38 14.37
C LEU A 107 -13.74 3.52 15.00
N PHE A 108 -14.36 3.97 16.10
CA PHE A 108 -15.39 3.20 16.80
C PHE A 108 -16.66 2.98 15.95
N GLU A 109 -16.83 3.69 14.83
CA GLU A 109 -17.90 3.47 13.85
C GLU A 109 -17.52 2.44 12.76
N GLY A 110 -17.33 1.17 13.13
CA GLY A 110 -17.36 0.03 12.19
C GLY A 110 -16.19 -0.13 11.20
N LYS A 111 -15.22 0.78 11.19
CA LYS A 111 -14.07 0.75 10.26
C LYS A 111 -12.91 -0.13 10.75
N ARG A 112 -12.85 -0.42 12.05
CA ARG A 112 -11.77 -1.20 12.69
C ARG A 112 -11.48 -2.53 12.00
N ALA A 113 -12.51 -3.30 11.67
CA ALA A 113 -12.34 -4.60 11.01
C ALA A 113 -11.64 -4.49 9.65
N ALA A 114 -11.80 -3.38 8.94
CA ALA A 114 -11.15 -3.17 7.65
C ALA A 114 -9.66 -2.85 7.80
N TYR A 115 -9.28 -2.08 8.82
CA TYR A 115 -7.88 -1.83 9.16
C TYR A 115 -7.18 -3.09 9.68
N GLU A 116 -7.88 -3.91 10.47
CA GLU A 116 -7.36 -5.21 10.91
C GLU A 116 -7.08 -6.12 9.70
N GLN A 117 -7.97 -6.18 8.70
CA GLN A 117 -7.73 -6.91 7.45
C GLN A 117 -6.50 -6.38 6.68
N ALA A 118 -6.33 -5.06 6.60
CA ALA A 118 -5.13 -4.48 5.96
C ALA A 118 -3.85 -4.85 6.72
N ARG A 119 -3.90 -4.79 8.06
CA ARG A 119 -2.79 -5.16 8.94
C ARG A 119 -2.42 -6.64 8.79
N GLU A 120 -3.41 -7.53 8.74
CA GLU A 120 -3.21 -8.96 8.55
C GLU A 120 -2.54 -9.30 7.21
N ILE A 121 -2.91 -8.61 6.13
CA ILE A 121 -2.25 -8.77 4.83
C ILE A 121 -0.81 -8.25 4.90
N ALA A 122 -0.61 -7.06 5.48
CA ALA A 122 0.71 -6.48 5.61
C ALA A 122 1.67 -7.37 6.40
N ASP A 123 1.16 -8.01 7.46
CA ASP A 123 1.90 -8.95 8.30
C ASP A 123 2.18 -10.26 7.57
N ARG A 124 1.13 -10.92 7.06
CA ARG A 124 1.23 -12.24 6.40
C ARG A 124 2.16 -12.22 5.19
N GLU A 125 2.09 -11.16 4.39
CA GLU A 125 2.89 -11.02 3.16
C GLU A 125 4.21 -10.28 3.39
N ASN A 126 4.55 -9.93 4.65
CA ASN A 126 5.71 -9.11 5.03
C ASN A 126 5.86 -7.88 4.12
N VAL A 127 4.78 -7.11 3.97
CA VAL A 127 4.73 -5.99 3.02
C VAL A 127 5.68 -4.89 3.45
N GLN A 128 6.62 -4.58 2.55
CA GLN A 128 7.67 -3.61 2.73
C GLN A 128 7.73 -2.65 1.55
N ILE A 129 8.11 -1.41 1.83
CA ILE A 129 8.40 -0.42 0.80
C ILE A 129 9.85 0.00 0.86
N GLU A 130 10.51 -0.05 -0.29
CA GLU A 130 11.72 0.72 -0.55
C GLU A 130 11.31 2.06 -1.17
N CYS A 131 11.56 3.15 -0.46
CA CYS A 131 11.25 4.47 -0.97
C CYS A 131 12.31 5.49 -0.57
N PRO A 132 13.31 5.71 -1.44
CA PRO A 132 14.33 6.74 -1.23
C PRO A 132 13.73 8.16 -1.10
N GLU A 133 12.59 8.41 -1.74
CA GLU A 133 11.91 9.71 -1.80
C GLU A 133 11.33 10.15 -0.45
N LEU A 134 11.17 9.21 0.50
CA LEU A 134 10.76 9.50 1.87
C LEU A 134 11.95 9.77 2.81
N LYS A 135 13.18 9.48 2.37
CA LYS A 135 14.41 9.70 3.15
C LYS A 135 15.06 11.05 2.86
N ALA A 136 14.70 11.71 1.76
CA ALA A 136 15.34 12.93 1.29
C ALA A 136 14.71 14.24 1.84
N ALA A 137 13.85 14.16 2.85
CA ALA A 137 13.19 15.30 3.49
C ALA A 137 13.73 15.58 4.89
#